data_AF-A0A954RH70-F1
#
_entry.id   AF-A0A954RH70-F1
#
_cell.length_a   1.000
_cell.length_b   1.000
_cell.length_c   1.000
_cell.angle_alpha   90.00
_cell.angle_beta   90.00
_cell.angle_gamma   90.00
#
_symmetry.space_group_name_H-M   'P 1'
#
loop_
_entity.id
_entity.type
_entity.pdbx_description
1 polymer ?
#
loop_
_entity_poly.entity_id
_entity_poly.type
_entity_poly.pdbx_seq_one_letter_code
_entity_poly.pdbx_strand_id
1 'polypeptide(L)'
;QALANALLRSLEYRRGRVVALYEQYLHRTPNAVEVDRWADTLITKERETDLVAALLVSDEYRQQPENADLLAALFRDVLQRNPNEASRAFWERKLDGTRASRRAVVVGILFSRESYRRQVEAMYDRLAVIPDTDHETRDWATRLFQKEASLDELCVFLVGRLTG
;
A
#
# COMPACT_ATOMS: atom_id res chain seq x y z
N GLN A 1 -31.03 0.27 -15.22
CA GLN A 1 -30.02 1.29 -14.85
C GLN A 1 -29.16 0.93 -13.62
N ALA A 2 -29.32 -0.24 -12.98
CA ALA A 2 -28.45 -0.70 -11.87
C ALA A 2 -27.04 -1.14 -12.30
N LEU A 3 -26.87 -1.62 -13.53
CA LEU A 3 -25.58 -2.09 -14.06
C LEU A 3 -24.55 -0.97 -14.22
N ALA A 4 -24.98 0.21 -14.68
CA ALA A 4 -24.12 1.38 -14.84
C ALA A 4 -23.66 1.93 -13.49
N ASN A 5 -24.53 2.00 -12.47
CA ASN A 5 -24.11 2.40 -11.10
C ASN A 5 -23.22 1.34 -10.40
N ALA A 6 -23.42 0.06 -10.69
CA ALA A 6 -22.49 -1.00 -10.26
C ALA A 6 -21.15 -0.91 -10.99
N LEU A 7 -21.14 -0.53 -12.27
CA LEU A 7 -19.94 -0.23 -13.07
C LEU A 7 -19.23 1.06 -12.64
N LEU A 8 -19.95 2.11 -12.23
CA LEU A 8 -19.35 3.32 -11.66
C LEU A 8 -18.71 3.01 -10.29
N ARG A 9 -19.37 2.17 -9.47
CA ARG A 9 -18.78 1.63 -8.21
C ARG A 9 -17.67 0.60 -8.43
N SER A 10 -17.55 0.04 -9.64
CA SER A 10 -16.54 -0.98 -9.96
C SER A 10 -15.49 -0.53 -10.97
N LEU A 11 -15.60 0.59 -11.68
CA LEU A 11 -14.62 1.09 -12.65
C LEU A 11 -14.27 2.54 -12.36
N GLU A 12 -15.24 3.45 -12.17
CA GLU A 12 -14.90 4.84 -11.78
C GLU A 12 -14.24 4.89 -10.41
N TYR A 13 -14.65 4.01 -9.48
CA TYR A 13 -13.90 3.81 -8.24
C TYR A 13 -12.45 3.36 -8.52
N ARG A 14 -12.24 2.37 -9.39
CA ARG A 14 -10.88 1.88 -9.73
C ARG A 14 -10.05 2.97 -10.39
N ARG A 15 -10.62 3.73 -11.33
CA ARG A 15 -9.98 4.88 -11.97
C ARG A 15 -9.60 5.95 -10.93
N GLY A 16 -10.52 6.30 -10.03
CA GLY A 16 -10.25 7.20 -8.92
C GLY A 16 -9.16 6.68 -7.98
N ARG A 17 -9.10 5.36 -7.72
CA ARG A 17 -8.01 4.74 -6.97
C ARG A 17 -6.67 4.84 -7.71
N VAL A 18 -6.61 4.63 -9.03
CA VAL A 18 -5.38 4.84 -9.80
C VAL A 18 -4.91 6.28 -9.65
N VAL A 19 -5.79 7.25 -9.88
CA VAL A 19 -5.47 8.69 -9.75
C VAL A 19 -4.92 8.99 -8.36
N ALA A 20 -5.61 8.55 -7.31
CA ALA A 20 -5.18 8.78 -5.93
C ALA A 20 -3.79 8.20 -5.63
N LEU A 21 -3.46 7.00 -6.15
CA LEU A 21 -2.15 6.38 -5.94
C LEU A 21 -1.04 7.10 -6.71
N TYR A 22 -1.31 7.58 -7.92
CA TYR A 22 -0.37 8.42 -8.66
C TYR A 22 -0.13 9.75 -7.96
N GLU A 23 -1.17 10.41 -7.45
CA GLU A 23 -1.04 11.67 -6.71
C GLU A 23 -0.31 11.48 -5.38
N GLN A 24 -0.55 10.35 -4.71
CA GLN A 24 0.10 10.00 -3.46
C GLN A 24 1.60 9.75 -3.62
N TYR A 25 2.01 8.94 -4.61
CA TYR A 25 3.40 8.50 -4.74
C TYR A 25 4.21 9.27 -5.79
N LEU A 26 3.58 9.78 -6.84
CA LEU A 26 4.25 10.48 -7.94
C LEU A 26 3.93 11.97 -7.98
N HIS A 27 3.06 12.47 -7.09
CA HIS A 27 2.67 13.88 -6.99
C HIS A 27 2.22 14.51 -8.30
N ARG A 28 1.61 13.70 -9.17
CA ARG A 28 0.99 14.14 -10.42
C ARG A 28 -0.28 13.38 -10.72
N THR A 29 -1.14 13.98 -11.53
CA THR A 29 -2.31 13.30 -12.07
C THR A 29 -1.89 12.43 -13.27
N PRO A 30 -2.29 11.14 -13.31
CA PRO A 30 -2.05 10.28 -14.47
C PRO A 30 -2.93 10.68 -15.65
N ASN A 31 -2.45 10.44 -16.87
CA ASN A 31 -3.28 10.63 -18.06
C ASN A 31 -4.30 9.49 -18.22
N ALA A 32 -5.29 9.67 -19.10
CA ALA A 32 -6.36 8.70 -19.30
C ALA A 32 -5.85 7.30 -19.70
N VAL A 33 -4.77 7.21 -20.49
CA VAL A 33 -4.19 5.93 -20.91
C VAL A 33 -3.54 5.19 -19.74
N GLU A 34 -2.85 5.92 -18.86
CA GLU A 34 -2.27 5.36 -17.63
C GLU A 34 -3.35 4.88 -16.67
N VAL A 35 -4.41 5.67 -16.53
CA VAL A 35 -5.58 5.32 -15.71
C VAL A 35 -6.23 4.04 -16.21
N ASP A 36 -6.57 3.97 -17.50
CA ASP A 36 -7.28 2.83 -18.08
C ASP A 36 -6.44 1.55 -18.02
N ARG A 37 -5.13 1.64 -18.28
CA ARG A 37 -4.20 0.49 -18.18
C ARG A 37 -4.27 -0.19 -16.81
N TRP A 38 -4.36 0.59 -15.75
CA TRP A 38 -4.37 0.05 -14.39
C TRP A 38 -5.77 -0.26 -13.88
N ALA A 39 -6.75 0.59 -14.20
CA ALA A 39 -8.13 0.46 -13.74
C ALA A 39 -8.72 -0.90 -14.09
N ASP A 40 -8.48 -1.40 -15.30
CA ASP A 40 -8.97 -2.73 -15.72
C ASP A 40 -8.42 -3.87 -14.86
N THR A 41 -7.23 -3.68 -14.28
CA THR A 41 -6.57 -4.71 -13.48
C THR A 41 -6.83 -4.61 -11.98
N LEU A 42 -7.34 -3.48 -11.48
CA LEU A 42 -7.58 -3.20 -10.06
C LEU A 42 -8.82 -3.90 -9.49
N ILE A 43 -9.02 -5.17 -9.83
CA ILE A 43 -10.21 -5.94 -9.43
C ILE A 43 -10.08 -6.44 -7.99
N THR A 44 -8.85 -6.63 -7.50
CA THR A 44 -8.56 -7.13 -6.15
C THR A 44 -7.56 -6.22 -5.44
N LYS A 45 -7.46 -6.36 -4.10
CA LYS A 45 -6.49 -5.61 -3.29
C LYS A 45 -5.04 -5.95 -3.63
N GLU A 46 -4.75 -7.19 -4.03
CA GLU A 46 -3.41 -7.58 -4.47
C GLU A 46 -2.95 -6.78 -5.70
N ARG A 47 -3.88 -6.49 -6.62
CA ARG A 47 -3.61 -5.70 -7.83
C ARG A 47 -3.37 -4.22 -7.51
N GLU A 48 -3.95 -3.72 -6.43
CA GLU A 48 -3.64 -2.39 -5.89
C GLU A 48 -2.19 -2.34 -5.41
N THR A 49 -1.75 -3.36 -4.67
CA THR A 49 -0.35 -3.48 -4.23
C THR A 49 0.62 -3.62 -5.41
N ASP A 50 0.23 -4.34 -6.47
CA ASP A 50 1.04 -4.43 -7.70
C ASP A 50 1.24 -3.06 -8.37
N LEU A 51 0.18 -2.25 -8.44
CA LEU A 51 0.28 -0.87 -8.94
C LEU A 51 1.22 -0.05 -8.05
N VAL A 52 1.03 -0.07 -6.73
CA VAL A 52 1.93 0.65 -5.80
C VAL A 52 3.38 0.23 -5.99
N ALA A 53 3.66 -1.07 -6.08
CA ALA A 53 5.00 -1.57 -6.35
C ALA A 53 5.54 -1.06 -7.70
N ALA A 54 4.72 -1.00 -8.74
CA ALA A 54 5.12 -0.49 -10.04
C ALA A 54 5.45 1.01 -10.01
N LEU A 55 4.69 1.81 -9.27
CA LEU A 55 4.95 3.24 -9.08
C LEU A 55 6.24 3.46 -8.31
N LEU A 56 6.41 2.80 -7.15
CA LEU A 56 7.59 2.95 -6.29
C LEU A 56 8.90 2.44 -6.93
N VAL A 57 8.81 1.52 -7.90
CA VAL A 57 9.98 1.01 -8.66
C VAL A 57 10.28 1.87 -9.90
N SER A 58 9.36 2.74 -10.29
CA SER A 58 9.51 3.56 -11.50
C SER A 58 10.70 4.52 -11.39
N ASP A 59 11.27 4.89 -12.54
CA ASP A 59 12.29 5.94 -12.56
C ASP A 59 11.70 7.31 -12.22
N GLU A 60 10.40 7.50 -12.46
CA GLU A 60 9.67 8.70 -12.09
C GLU A 60 9.68 8.94 -10.58
N TYR A 61 9.31 7.94 -9.79
CA TYR A 61 9.40 8.00 -8.32
C TYR A 61 10.83 8.31 -7.86
N ARG A 62 11.83 7.66 -8.44
CA ARG A 62 13.24 7.86 -8.07
C ARG A 62 13.76 9.26 -8.42
N GLN A 63 13.30 9.84 -9.52
CA GLN A 63 13.79 11.11 -10.03
C GLN A 63 13.15 12.33 -9.34
N GLN A 64 12.16 12.10 -8.49
CA GLN A 64 11.58 13.13 -7.65
C GLN A 64 12.63 13.73 -6.68
N PRO A 65 12.69 15.06 -6.55
CA PRO A 65 13.66 15.74 -5.66
C PRO A 65 13.62 15.24 -4.20
N GLU A 66 12.43 14.99 -3.68
CA GLU A 66 12.17 14.48 -2.32
C GLU A 66 12.66 13.04 -2.09
N ASN A 67 12.92 12.31 -3.18
CA ASN A 67 13.34 10.91 -3.19
C ASN A 67 14.84 10.74 -3.46
N ALA A 68 15.64 11.81 -3.26
CA ALA A 68 17.10 11.76 -3.37
C ALA A 68 17.73 10.64 -2.52
N ASP A 69 17.20 10.42 -1.30
CA ASP A 69 17.42 9.18 -0.54
C ASP A 69 16.22 8.23 -0.75
N LEU A 70 16.34 7.39 -1.77
CA LEU A 70 15.29 6.45 -2.17
C LEU A 70 14.84 5.56 -1.01
N LEU A 71 15.77 5.09 -0.18
CA LEU A 71 15.42 4.19 0.91
C LEU A 71 14.62 4.92 2.00
N ALA A 72 15.05 6.12 2.37
CA ALA A 72 14.30 6.94 3.32
C ALA A 72 12.91 7.30 2.78
N ALA A 73 12.79 7.62 1.48
CA ALA A 73 11.51 7.86 0.82
C ALA A 73 10.57 6.66 0.91
N LEU A 74 11.03 5.47 0.49
CA LEU A 74 10.23 4.24 0.56
C LEU A 74 9.73 3.95 1.99
N PHE A 75 10.57 4.21 2.99
CA PHE A 75 10.21 4.04 4.40
C PHE A 75 9.13 5.03 4.85
N ARG A 76 9.21 6.30 4.43
CA ARG A 76 8.16 7.28 4.74
C ARG A 76 6.85 6.95 4.04
N ASP A 77 6.92 6.53 2.78
CA ASP A 77 5.74 6.34 1.95
C ASP A 77 5.00 5.04 2.27
N VAL A 78 5.73 3.98 2.64
CA VAL A 78 5.14 2.67 2.95
C VAL A 78 4.97 2.43 4.44
N LEU A 79 5.96 2.82 5.25
CA LEU A 79 5.99 2.53 6.69
C LEU A 79 5.71 3.76 7.54
N GLN A 80 5.60 4.96 6.94
CA GLN A 80 5.32 6.22 7.63
C GLN A 80 6.30 6.48 8.79
N ARG A 81 7.58 6.17 8.57
CA ARG A 81 8.70 6.52 9.46
C ARG A 81 10.01 6.59 8.68
N ASN A 82 11.08 7.09 9.27
CA ASN A 82 12.42 6.96 8.70
C ASN A 82 13.05 5.59 9.04
N PRO A 83 13.96 5.06 8.21
CA PRO A 83 14.75 3.89 8.56
C PRO A 83 15.70 4.24 9.71
N ASN A 84 15.77 3.37 10.73
CA ASN A 84 16.86 3.42 11.70
C ASN A 84 18.13 2.79 11.11
N GLU A 85 19.27 2.93 11.79
CA GLU A 85 20.57 2.44 11.31
C GLU A 85 20.55 0.96 10.94
N ALA A 86 19.95 0.11 11.79
CA ALA A 86 19.85 -1.33 11.54
C ALA A 86 18.99 -1.66 10.30
N SER A 87 17.83 -1.00 10.15
CA SER A 87 16.95 -1.19 8.99
C SER A 87 17.64 -0.73 7.72
N ARG A 88 18.31 0.43 7.76
CA ARG A 88 19.08 0.99 6.66
C ARG A 88 20.15 0.00 6.20
N ALA A 89 21.02 -0.43 7.11
CA ALA A 89 22.08 -1.38 6.81
C ALA A 89 21.56 -2.72 6.26
N PHE A 90 20.37 -3.16 6.68
CA PHE A 90 19.74 -4.36 6.13
C PHE A 90 19.30 -4.20 4.66
N TRP A 91 18.64 -3.10 4.33
CA TRP A 91 18.12 -2.88 2.97
C TRP A 91 19.20 -2.41 1.99
N GLU A 92 20.19 -1.64 2.43
CA GLU A 92 21.32 -1.23 1.59
C GLU A 92 22.14 -2.43 1.12
N ARG A 93 22.31 -3.46 1.97
CA ARG A 93 22.94 -4.73 1.55
C ARG A 93 22.19 -5.47 0.45
N LYS A 94 20.90 -5.17 0.25
CA LYS A 94 20.06 -5.76 -0.80
C LYS A 94 19.95 -4.85 -2.03
N LEU A 95 20.41 -3.60 -1.94
CA LEU A 95 20.32 -2.60 -2.99
C LEU A 95 21.66 -2.47 -3.71
N ASP A 96 21.77 -3.07 -4.90
CA ASP A 96 22.98 -2.98 -5.75
C ASP A 96 22.90 -1.87 -6.82
N GLY A 97 21.86 -1.02 -6.75
CA GLY A 97 21.60 0.06 -7.72
C GLY A 97 20.85 -0.37 -8.99
N THR A 98 20.71 -1.67 -9.26
CA THR A 98 19.95 -2.17 -10.42
C THR A 98 18.43 -1.98 -10.24
N ARG A 99 17.67 -2.05 -11.35
CA ARG A 99 16.21 -2.04 -11.29
C ARG A 99 15.65 -3.28 -10.59
N ALA A 100 16.32 -4.43 -10.72
CA ALA A 100 15.91 -5.68 -10.10
C ALA A 100 16.04 -5.64 -8.57
N SER A 101 17.17 -5.15 -8.04
CA SER A 101 17.37 -5.00 -6.60
C SER A 101 16.43 -3.96 -6.01
N ARG A 102 16.19 -2.84 -6.70
CA ARG A 102 15.16 -1.85 -6.32
C ARG A 102 13.80 -2.50 -6.17
N ARG A 103 13.37 -3.29 -7.16
CA ARG A 103 12.10 -4.03 -7.08
C ARG A 103 12.07 -4.96 -5.89
N ALA A 104 13.16 -5.69 -5.62
CA ALA A 104 13.24 -6.59 -4.47
C ALA A 104 13.11 -5.83 -3.13
N VAL A 105 13.72 -4.65 -3.01
CA VAL A 105 13.61 -3.79 -1.83
C VAL A 105 12.19 -3.26 -1.66
N VAL A 106 11.58 -2.70 -2.70
CA VAL A 106 10.20 -2.19 -2.67
C VAL A 106 9.22 -3.29 -2.26
N VAL A 107 9.26 -4.44 -2.94
CA VAL A 107 8.41 -5.59 -2.63
C VAL A 107 8.66 -6.08 -1.21
N GLY A 108 9.92 -6.17 -0.79
CA GLY A 108 10.28 -6.58 0.57
C GLY A 108 9.73 -5.66 1.66
N ILE A 109 9.69 -4.35 1.41
CA ILE A 109 9.12 -3.35 2.34
C ILE A 109 7.59 -3.42 2.32
N LEU A 110 6.96 -3.42 1.13
CA LEU A 110 5.50 -3.47 0.96
C LEU A 110 4.86 -4.69 1.61
N PHE A 111 5.50 -5.85 1.51
CA PHE A 111 5.01 -7.09 2.11
C PHE A 111 5.68 -7.43 3.45
N SER A 112 6.36 -6.46 4.07
CA SER A 112 6.92 -6.65 5.42
C SER A 112 5.80 -6.74 6.46
N ARG A 113 6.08 -7.47 7.56
CA ARG A 113 5.16 -7.51 8.72
C ARG A 113 4.84 -6.12 9.26
N GLU A 114 5.79 -5.20 9.17
CA GLU A 114 5.58 -3.82 9.58
C GLU A 114 4.57 -3.09 8.68
N SER A 115 4.66 -3.27 7.36
CA SER A 115 3.66 -2.73 6.42
C SER A 115 2.26 -3.27 6.73
N TYR A 116 2.12 -4.57 6.98
CA TYR A 116 0.83 -5.14 7.39
C TYR A 116 0.32 -4.56 8.71
N ARG A 117 1.21 -4.32 9.68
CA ARG A 117 0.83 -3.64 10.92
C ARG A 117 0.32 -2.21 10.65
N ARG A 118 0.97 -1.44 9.78
CA ARG A 118 0.49 -0.09 9.40
C ARG A 118 -0.88 -0.15 8.71
N GLN A 119 -1.14 -1.17 7.88
CA GLN A 119 -2.45 -1.34 7.26
C GLN A 119 -3.55 -1.66 8.28
N VAL A 120 -3.24 -2.46 9.31
CA VAL A 120 -4.17 -2.73 10.43
C VAL A 120 -4.44 -1.45 11.23
N GLU A 121 -3.40 -0.71 11.61
CA GLU A 121 -3.51 0.57 12.32
C GLU A 121 -4.34 1.59 11.53
N ALA A 122 -4.07 1.72 10.23
CA ALA A 122 -4.83 2.61 9.36
C ALA A 122 -6.32 2.21 9.25
N MET A 123 -6.65 0.91 9.38
CA MET A 123 -8.05 0.46 9.41
C MET A 123 -8.73 0.86 10.72
N TYR A 124 -8.05 0.69 11.87
CA TYR A 124 -8.54 1.17 13.15
C TYR A 124 -8.82 2.68 13.13
N ASP A 125 -7.85 3.47 12.65
CA ASP A 125 -7.98 4.92 12.53
C ASP A 125 -9.15 5.31 11.61
N ARG A 126 -9.28 4.62 10.45
CA ARG A 126 -10.34 4.89 9.48
C ARG A 126 -11.73 4.61 10.04
N LEU A 127 -11.88 3.56 10.84
CA LEU A 127 -13.16 3.17 11.46
C LEU A 127 -13.37 3.85 12.81
N ALA A 128 -12.42 4.68 13.26
CA ALA A 128 -12.40 5.27 14.60
C ALA A 128 -12.61 4.22 15.71
N VAL A 129 -12.08 3.00 15.50
CA VAL A 129 -12.12 1.92 16.48
C VAL A 129 -10.82 1.93 17.27
N ILE A 130 -10.92 1.93 18.59
CA ILE A 130 -9.76 1.77 19.46
C ILE A 130 -9.47 0.26 19.59
N PRO A 131 -8.26 -0.22 19.27
CA PRO A 131 -7.90 -1.62 19.48
C PRO A 131 -7.93 -1.95 20.97
N ASP A 132 -8.36 -3.16 21.33
CA ASP A 132 -8.46 -3.58 22.73
C ASP A 132 -7.07 -3.67 23.36
N THR A 133 -6.07 -4.12 22.58
CA THR A 133 -4.66 -4.20 22.99
C THR A 133 -3.71 -4.04 21.80
N ASP A 134 -2.45 -3.73 22.07
CA ASP A 134 -1.37 -3.81 21.07
C ASP A 134 -1.16 -5.24 20.55
N HIS A 135 -1.52 -6.26 21.34
CA HIS A 135 -1.47 -7.66 20.92
C HIS A 135 -2.44 -7.94 19.77
N GLU A 136 -3.67 -7.41 19.84
CA GLU A 136 -4.68 -7.57 18.78
C GLU A 136 -4.18 -7.02 17.44
N THR A 137 -3.58 -5.83 17.44
CA THR A 137 -2.99 -5.22 16.23
C THR A 137 -1.88 -6.11 15.65
N ARG A 138 -1.00 -6.67 16.50
CA ARG A 138 0.08 -7.56 16.07
C ARG A 138 -0.42 -8.91 15.56
N ASP A 139 -1.47 -9.45 16.16
CA ASP A 139 -2.08 -10.71 15.74
C ASP A 139 -2.72 -10.58 14.36
N TRP A 140 -3.53 -9.53 14.15
CA TRP A 140 -4.10 -9.24 12.84
C TRP A 140 -3.02 -9.03 11.79
N ALA A 141 -1.97 -8.24 12.09
CA ALA A 141 -0.85 -8.04 11.19
C ALA A 141 -0.14 -9.36 10.83
N THR A 142 -0.02 -10.28 11.79
CA THR A 142 0.57 -11.61 11.57
C THR A 142 -0.31 -12.47 10.67
N ARG A 143 -1.62 -12.49 10.91
CA ARG A 143 -2.58 -13.24 10.07
C ARG A 143 -2.60 -12.72 8.63
N LEU A 144 -2.58 -11.40 8.43
CA LEU A 144 -2.45 -10.80 7.09
C LEU A 144 -1.14 -11.19 6.42
N PHE A 145 -0.03 -11.13 7.15
CA PHE A 145 1.30 -11.50 6.62
C PHE A 145 1.38 -12.99 6.22
N GLN A 146 0.76 -13.88 7.00
CA GLN A 146 0.71 -15.31 6.71
C GLN A 146 -0.38 -15.69 5.69
N LYS A 147 -1.16 -14.71 5.20
CA LYS A 147 -2.33 -14.93 4.34
C LYS A 147 -3.42 -15.81 4.97
N GLU A 148 -3.49 -15.83 6.30
CA GLU A 148 -4.52 -16.51 7.09
C GLU A 148 -5.75 -15.61 7.29
N ALA A 149 -5.64 -14.33 6.95
CA ALA A 149 -6.75 -13.39 6.94
C ALA A 149 -6.58 -12.30 5.86
N SER A 150 -7.64 -11.54 5.60
CA SER A 150 -7.64 -10.38 4.70
C SER A 150 -8.04 -9.07 5.42
N LEU A 151 -7.75 -7.93 4.78
CA LEU A 151 -8.21 -6.63 5.28
C LEU A 151 -9.73 -6.49 5.24
N ASP A 152 -10.39 -7.18 4.32
CA ASP A 152 -11.85 -7.19 4.24
C ASP A 152 -12.45 -7.92 5.45
N GLU A 153 -11.85 -9.05 5.87
CA GLU A 153 -12.24 -9.76 7.09
C GLU A 153 -11.98 -8.93 8.35
N LEU A 154 -10.85 -8.23 8.44
CA LEU A 154 -10.60 -7.27 9.52
C LEU A 154 -11.66 -6.18 9.54
N CYS A 155 -11.99 -5.60 8.39
CA CYS A 155 -13.02 -4.56 8.28
C CYS A 155 -14.38 -5.07 8.77
N VAL A 156 -14.80 -6.26 8.34
CA VAL A 156 -16.05 -6.90 8.80
C VAL A 156 -16.03 -7.14 10.30
N PHE A 157 -14.92 -7.64 10.84
CA PHE A 157 -14.75 -7.85 12.28
C PHE A 157 -14.91 -6.54 13.08
N LEU A 158 -14.25 -5.46 12.65
CA LEU A 158 -14.30 -4.17 13.33
C LEU A 158 -15.67 -3.48 13.19
N VAL A 159 -16.30 -3.55 12.03
CA VAL A 159 -17.66 -3.02 11.83
C VAL A 159 -18.65 -3.80 12.71
N GLY A 160 -18.50 -5.12 12.83
CA GLY A 160 -19.30 -5.94 13.74
C GLY A 160 -19.24 -5.45 15.19
N ARG A 161 -18.06 -5.06 15.67
CA ARG A 161 -17.83 -4.48 17.00
C ARG A 161 -18.53 -3.13 17.21
N LEU A 162 -18.70 -2.34 16.15
CA LEU A 162 -19.41 -1.05 16.22
C LEU A 162 -20.93 -1.19 16.23
N THR A 163 -21.46 -2.31 15.70
CA THR A 163 -22.90 -2.55 15.54
C THR A 163 -23.52 -3.47 16.58
N GLY A 164 -22.70 -4.12 17.41
CA GLY A 164 -23.13 -4.99 18.51
C GLY A 164 -23.06 -4.27 19.85
#